data_AF-A0A966QVP0-F1
#
_entry.id   AF-A0A966QVP0-F1
#
_cell.length_a   1.000
_cell.length_b   1.000
_cell.length_c   1.000
_cell.angle_alpha   90.00
_cell.angle_beta   90.00
_cell.angle_gamma   90.00
#
_symmetry.space_group_name_H-M   'P 1'
#
loop_
_entity.id
_entity.type
_entity.pdbx_description
1 polymer ?
#
loop_
_entity_poly.entity_id
_entity_poly.type
_entity_poly.pdbx_seq_one_letter_code
_entity_poly.pdbx_strand_id
1 'polypeptide(L)'
;MAWWNDVIDMNEGLRSMVGRTFVRVEGAVGAGEMVFVDQNGERFIFTHMQDCCETVDINDISGDLDDLVGEPLLVAEEVEGSVPADWDSGFSQCYTFTFYKFATRKGYVDVRWLGQSNGYYSERVDLCHEKP
;
A
#
# COMPACT_ATOMS: atom_id res chain seq x y z
N MET A 1 -4.11 20.31 -5.87
CA MET A 1 -5.38 19.87 -6.47
C MET A 1 -5.98 18.84 -5.54
N ALA A 2 -7.30 18.83 -5.38
CA ALA A 2 -7.95 18.11 -4.28
C ALA A 2 -7.87 16.58 -4.51
N TRP A 3 -7.17 15.89 -3.61
CA TRP A 3 -6.92 14.44 -3.56
C TRP A 3 -8.18 13.55 -3.39
N TRP A 4 -9.38 14.10 -3.57
CA TRP A 4 -10.65 13.44 -3.25
C TRP A 4 -11.33 12.73 -4.43
N ASN A 5 -10.92 13.01 -5.67
CA ASN A 5 -11.64 12.49 -6.85
C ASN A 5 -11.07 11.19 -7.43
N ASP A 6 -9.87 10.79 -7.00
CA ASP A 6 -9.13 9.70 -7.64
C ASP A 6 -9.02 8.45 -6.74
N VAL A 7 -9.57 8.49 -5.52
CA VAL A 7 -9.67 7.30 -4.66
C VAL A 7 -10.64 6.30 -5.31
N ILE A 8 -10.17 5.07 -5.46
CA ILE A 8 -10.93 3.95 -6.00
C ILE A 8 -11.10 2.87 -4.94
N ASP A 9 -12.06 1.97 -5.14
CA ASP A 9 -12.20 0.80 -4.28
C ASP A 9 -10.91 -0.04 -4.32
N MET A 10 -10.40 -0.41 -3.13
CA MET A 10 -9.14 -1.14 -2.99
C MET A 10 -9.15 -2.46 -3.77
N ASN A 11 -10.23 -3.24 -3.68
CA ASN A 11 -10.31 -4.54 -4.34
C ASN A 11 -10.41 -4.39 -5.86
N GLU A 12 -11.21 -3.42 -6.34
CA GLU A 12 -11.30 -3.12 -7.77
C GLU A 12 -9.96 -2.62 -8.33
N GLY A 13 -9.27 -1.74 -7.58
CA GLY A 13 -7.98 -1.20 -7.95
C GLY A 13 -6.90 -2.26 -8.05
N LEU A 14 -6.74 -3.10 -7.02
CA LEU A 14 -5.80 -4.23 -7.03
C LEU A 14 -6.07 -5.19 -8.19
N ARG A 15 -7.34 -5.55 -8.44
CA ARG A 15 -7.72 -6.38 -9.59
C ARG A 15 -7.34 -5.72 -10.92
N SER A 16 -7.46 -4.40 -11.02
CA SER A 16 -7.10 -3.65 -12.23
C SER A 16 -5.59 -3.52 -12.46
N MET A 17 -4.77 -3.70 -11.41
CA MET A 17 -3.31 -3.73 -11.50
C MET A 17 -2.79 -5.05 -12.06
N VAL A 18 -3.49 -6.17 -11.84
CA VAL A 18 -3.09 -7.49 -12.35
C VAL A 18 -3.08 -7.48 -13.88
N GLY A 19 -1.98 -7.96 -14.45
CA GLY A 19 -1.70 -7.99 -15.89
C GLY A 19 -1.08 -6.71 -16.44
N ARG A 20 -1.00 -5.61 -15.65
CA ARG A 20 -0.28 -4.40 -16.07
C ARG A 20 1.22 -4.56 -15.89
N THR A 21 1.97 -3.88 -16.75
CA THR A 21 3.43 -3.77 -16.64
C THR A 21 3.79 -2.39 -16.08
N PHE A 22 4.43 -2.39 -14.92
CA PHE A 22 4.90 -1.18 -14.26
C PHE A 22 6.32 -0.85 -14.71
N VAL A 23 6.58 0.44 -14.96
CA VAL A 23 7.91 0.94 -15.35
C VAL A 23 8.66 1.56 -14.17
N ARG A 24 7.95 1.82 -13.07
CA ARG A 24 8.49 2.35 -11.82
C ARG A 24 7.62 1.94 -10.65
N VAL A 25 8.25 1.48 -9.58
CA VAL A 25 7.60 1.20 -8.30
C VAL A 25 8.43 1.85 -7.20
N GLU A 26 7.81 2.68 -6.37
CA GLU A 26 8.48 3.44 -5.32
C GLU A 26 7.76 3.28 -4.00
N GLY A 27 8.53 3.06 -2.95
CA GLY A 27 8.06 2.97 -1.57
C GLY A 27 9.26 2.75 -0.68
N ALA A 28 9.17 3.17 0.58
CA ALA A 28 10.25 3.00 1.54
C ALA A 28 9.66 2.76 2.93
N VAL A 29 10.36 1.98 3.75
CA VAL A 29 10.02 1.83 5.16
C VAL A 29 10.01 3.20 5.83
N GLY A 30 8.91 3.51 6.53
CA GLY A 30 8.62 4.80 7.16
C GLY A 30 7.93 5.82 6.24
N ALA A 31 7.65 5.49 4.98
CA ALA A 31 6.89 6.36 4.09
C ALA A 31 5.38 6.13 4.24
N GLY A 32 4.59 7.20 4.14
CA GLY A 32 3.13 7.15 4.10
C GLY A 32 2.55 6.95 2.69
N GLU A 33 3.40 6.66 1.70
CA GLU A 33 2.98 6.42 0.32
C GLU A 33 3.81 5.34 -0.38
N MET A 34 3.16 4.58 -1.27
CA MET A 34 3.78 3.71 -2.27
C MET A 34 3.15 3.97 -3.63
N VAL A 35 3.97 4.13 -4.67
CA VAL A 35 3.54 4.55 -6.01
C VAL A 35 3.97 3.53 -7.06
N PHE A 36 3.02 3.08 -7.87
CA PHE A 36 3.26 2.30 -9.07
C PHE A 36 2.94 3.17 -10.30
N VAL A 37 3.84 3.22 -11.28
CA VAL A 37 3.63 3.93 -12.54
C VAL A 37 3.70 2.93 -13.69
N ASP A 38 2.65 2.86 -14.49
CA ASP A 38 2.60 1.95 -15.63
C ASP A 38 3.23 2.57 -16.89
N GLN A 39 3.39 1.74 -17.93
CA GLN A 39 3.97 2.16 -19.21
C GLN A 39 3.18 3.27 -19.93
N ASN A 40 1.92 3.50 -19.57
CA ASN A 40 1.09 4.57 -20.12
C ASN A 40 1.18 5.85 -19.29
N GLY A 41 1.88 5.83 -18.15
CA GLY A 41 1.98 6.94 -17.20
C GLY A 41 0.83 6.98 -16.19
N GLU A 42 -0.06 5.98 -16.15
CA GLU A 42 -1.07 5.88 -15.10
C GLU A 42 -0.39 5.58 -13.75
N ARG A 43 -0.88 6.19 -12.68
CA ARG A 43 -0.32 6.05 -11.33
C ARG A 43 -1.31 5.37 -10.40
N PHE A 44 -0.86 4.35 -9.68
CA PHE A 44 -1.57 3.74 -8.57
C PHE A 44 -0.82 4.10 -7.29
N ILE A 45 -1.49 4.79 -6.38
CA ILE A 45 -0.88 5.39 -5.20
C ILE A 45 -1.58 4.82 -3.96
N PHE A 46 -0.85 4.02 -3.22
CA PHE A 46 -1.26 3.56 -1.89
C PHE A 46 -0.85 4.65 -0.91
N THR A 47 -1.79 5.22 -0.19
CA THR A 47 -1.52 6.30 0.77
C THR A 47 -2.59 6.33 1.84
N HIS A 48 -2.39 7.14 2.87
CA HIS A 48 -3.39 7.40 3.88
C HIS A 48 -3.45 8.90 4.15
N MET A 49 -4.65 9.47 4.11
CA MET A 49 -4.87 10.86 4.48
C MET A 49 -4.82 11.00 6.01
N GLN A 50 -3.62 11.22 6.55
CA GLN A 50 -3.40 11.36 7.99
C GLN A 50 -4.24 12.50 8.59
N ASP A 51 -5.06 12.17 9.60
CA ASP A 51 -5.56 13.13 10.59
C ASP A 51 -4.64 13.22 11.82
N CYS A 52 -4.83 14.26 12.64
CA CYS A 52 -3.85 14.75 13.62
C CYS A 52 -3.30 13.77 14.67
N CYS A 53 -3.93 12.60 14.86
CA CYS A 53 -3.58 11.64 15.90
C CYS A 53 -3.40 10.21 15.36
N GLU A 54 -3.30 10.03 14.04
CA GLU A 54 -3.04 8.73 13.44
C GLU A 54 -1.79 8.73 12.55
N THR A 55 -1.17 7.56 12.45
CA THR A 55 -0.06 7.32 11.53
C THR A 55 -0.32 6.02 10.80
N VAL A 56 -0.25 6.04 9.47
CA VAL A 56 -0.38 4.86 8.62
C VAL A 56 0.75 4.90 7.61
N ASP A 57 1.79 4.12 7.87
CA ASP A 57 3.02 4.14 7.11
C ASP A 57 3.50 2.71 6.78
N ILE A 58 4.37 2.60 5.78
CA ILE A 58 5.01 1.34 5.39
C ILE A 58 5.95 0.92 6.53
N ASN A 59 5.62 -0.18 7.18
CA ASN A 59 6.38 -0.72 8.29
C ASN A 59 7.45 -1.72 7.86
N ASP A 60 7.23 -2.46 6.78
CA ASP A 60 8.17 -3.44 6.24
C ASP A 60 7.95 -3.68 4.75
N ILE A 61 9.03 -3.99 4.04
CA ILE A 61 9.02 -4.43 2.64
C ILE A 61 9.91 -5.67 2.55
N SER A 62 9.30 -6.82 2.31
CA SER A 62 10.00 -8.09 2.15
C SER A 62 10.02 -8.47 0.67
N GLY A 63 11.18 -8.32 0.04
CA GLY A 63 11.40 -8.55 -1.39
C GLY A 63 12.17 -7.40 -2.02
N ASP A 64 12.36 -7.44 -3.33
CA ASP A 64 12.98 -6.34 -4.09
C ASP A 64 11.92 -5.63 -4.94
N LEU A 65 11.77 -4.31 -4.78
CA LEU A 65 10.81 -3.54 -5.59
C LEU A 65 11.13 -3.60 -7.08
N ASP A 66 12.39 -3.80 -7.46
CA ASP A 66 12.80 -3.95 -8.86
C ASP A 66 12.24 -5.24 -9.50
N ASP A 67 11.85 -6.24 -8.69
CA ASP A 67 11.15 -7.42 -9.18
C ASP A 67 9.75 -7.10 -9.70
N LEU A 68 9.16 -5.97 -9.31
CA LEU A 68 7.84 -5.53 -9.76
C LEU A 68 7.88 -4.71 -11.06
N VAL A 69 9.07 -4.37 -11.55
CA VAL A 69 9.27 -3.50 -12.72
C VAL A 69 9.51 -4.31 -13.99
N GLY A 70 8.89 -3.92 -15.10
CA GLY A 70 9.17 -4.41 -16.45
C GLY A 70 8.54 -5.76 -16.80
N GLU A 71 7.84 -6.42 -15.88
CA GLU A 71 7.05 -7.63 -16.13
C GLU A 71 5.58 -7.41 -15.72
N PRO A 72 4.62 -8.11 -16.34
CA PRO A 72 3.23 -8.05 -15.92
C PRO A 72 3.06 -8.51 -14.47
N LEU A 73 2.29 -7.73 -13.69
CA LEU A 73 1.94 -8.09 -12.33
C LEU A 73 0.99 -9.29 -12.33
N LEU A 74 1.36 -10.36 -11.62
CA LEU A 74 0.60 -11.61 -11.53
C LEU A 74 -0.27 -11.69 -10.28
N VAL A 75 0.14 -11.02 -9.21
CA VAL A 75 -0.54 -10.98 -7.92
C VAL A 75 -0.61 -9.53 -7.46
N ALA A 76 -1.79 -9.10 -7.01
CA ALA A 76 -2.02 -7.88 -6.27
C ALA A 76 -3.21 -8.15 -5.33
N GLU A 77 -2.96 -8.24 -4.03
CA GLU A 77 -4.01 -8.53 -3.05
C GLU A 77 -3.73 -7.84 -1.71
N GLU A 78 -4.81 -7.54 -0.99
CA GLU A 78 -4.78 -7.09 0.39
C GLU A 78 -5.08 -8.28 1.31
N VAL A 79 -4.32 -8.39 2.39
CA VAL A 79 -4.53 -9.36 3.45
C VAL A 79 -4.56 -8.64 4.78
N GLU A 80 -5.65 -8.80 5.53
CA GLU A 80 -5.74 -8.30 6.90
C GLU A 80 -4.74 -9.05 7.78
N GLY A 81 -3.95 -8.27 8.53
CA GLY A 81 -2.95 -8.77 9.45
C GLY A 81 -3.52 -9.07 10.82
N SER A 82 -3.10 -10.18 11.43
CA SER A 82 -3.22 -10.32 12.88
C SER A 82 -2.07 -9.59 13.57
N VAL A 83 -2.38 -9.06 14.75
CA VAL A 83 -1.40 -8.41 15.60
C VAL A 83 -0.46 -9.48 16.17
N PRO A 84 0.88 -9.31 16.09
CA PRO A 84 1.80 -10.17 16.82
C PRO A 84 1.52 -10.13 18.32
N ALA A 85 1.47 -11.30 18.97
CA ALA A 85 1.13 -11.42 20.39
C ALA A 85 2.05 -10.61 21.34
N ASP A 86 3.28 -10.33 20.90
CA ASP A 86 4.32 -9.66 21.68
C ASP A 86 4.53 -8.18 21.27
N TRP A 87 3.59 -7.58 20.52
CA TRP A 87 3.72 -6.18 20.10
C TRP A 87 3.38 -5.22 21.26
N ASP A 88 4.35 -4.40 21.67
CA ASP A 88 4.14 -3.33 22.65
C ASP A 88 3.43 -2.14 21.98
N SER A 89 2.18 -1.91 22.36
CA SER A 89 1.33 -0.88 21.80
C SER A 89 1.73 0.54 22.21
N GLY A 90 2.63 0.70 23.18
CA GLY A 90 3.01 2.01 23.69
C GLY A 90 1.80 2.87 24.09
N PHE A 91 1.70 4.08 23.54
CA PHE A 91 0.58 5.01 23.76
C PHE A 91 -0.61 4.83 22.79
N SER A 92 -0.46 3.99 21.77
CA SER A 92 -1.53 3.77 20.78
C SER A 92 -2.64 2.93 21.40
N GLN A 93 -3.87 3.38 21.26
CA GLN A 93 -5.03 2.66 21.81
C GLN A 93 -5.54 1.60 20.83
N CYS A 94 -5.26 1.77 19.53
CA CYS A 94 -5.56 0.84 18.46
C CYS A 94 -4.38 0.75 17.49
N TYR A 95 -4.25 -0.39 16.81
CA TYR A 95 -3.28 -0.58 15.75
C TYR A 95 -3.80 -1.66 14.80
N THR A 96 -3.50 -1.51 13.52
CA THR A 96 -3.90 -2.42 12.45
C THR A 96 -2.69 -2.69 11.56
N PHE A 97 -2.46 -3.96 11.25
CA PHE A 97 -1.53 -4.35 10.21
C PHE A 97 -2.29 -4.69 8.94
N THR A 98 -1.91 -4.08 7.83
CA THR A 98 -2.44 -4.41 6.51
C THR A 98 -1.28 -4.87 5.63
N PHE A 99 -1.47 -5.98 4.94
CA PHE A 99 -0.44 -6.55 4.07
C PHE A 99 -0.89 -6.44 2.62
N TYR A 100 -0.02 -5.92 1.76
CA TYR A 100 -0.19 -5.99 0.32
C TYR A 100 0.81 -6.98 -0.27
N LYS A 101 0.33 -7.90 -1.10
CA LYS A 101 1.16 -8.90 -1.76
C LYS A 101 1.20 -8.63 -3.24
N PHE A 102 2.41 -8.48 -3.77
CA PHE A 102 2.67 -8.25 -5.17
C PHE A 102 3.62 -9.31 -5.71
N ALA A 103 3.42 -9.72 -6.96
CA ALA A 103 4.35 -10.65 -7.59
C ALA A 103 4.40 -10.47 -9.10
N THR A 104 5.58 -10.70 -9.67
CA THR A 104 5.77 -10.91 -11.11
C THR A 104 6.43 -12.28 -11.32
N ARG A 105 6.92 -12.54 -12.53
CA ARG A 105 7.80 -13.70 -12.78
C ARG A 105 9.19 -13.58 -12.16
N LYS A 106 9.59 -12.38 -11.73
CA LYS A 106 10.92 -12.12 -11.15
C LYS A 106 10.98 -12.46 -9.66
N GLY A 107 9.91 -12.17 -8.93
CA GLY A 107 9.86 -12.37 -7.49
C GLY A 107 8.54 -11.96 -6.86
N TYR A 108 8.50 -12.08 -5.54
CA TYR A 108 7.40 -11.67 -4.67
C TYR A 108 7.86 -10.50 -3.81
N VAL A 109 6.95 -9.55 -3.60
CA VAL A 109 7.13 -8.42 -2.69
C VAL A 109 5.92 -8.36 -1.77
N ASP A 110 6.17 -8.52 -0.48
CA ASP A 110 5.17 -8.34 0.57
C ASP A 110 5.43 -6.99 1.26
N VAL A 111 4.41 -6.14 1.30
CA VAL A 111 4.46 -4.81 1.92
C VAL A 111 3.55 -4.80 3.13
N ARG A 112 4.10 -4.52 4.32
CA ARG A 112 3.32 -4.37 5.55
C ARG A 112 3.14 -2.90 5.86
N TRP A 113 1.90 -2.49 6.02
CA TRP A 113 1.51 -1.19 6.55
C TRP A 113 1.13 -1.32 8.02
N LEU A 114 1.53 -0.34 8.82
CA LEU A 114 1.14 -0.22 10.22
C LEU A 114 0.32 1.06 10.37
N GLY A 115 -0.96 0.88 10.67
CA GLY A 115 -1.83 1.96 11.14
C GLY A 115 -1.87 2.01 12.66
N GLN A 116 -1.80 3.21 13.23
CA GLN A 116 -1.88 3.47 14.66
C GLN A 116 -2.81 4.64 14.91
N SER A 117 -3.76 4.49 15.83
CA SER A 117 -4.68 5.55 16.22
C SER A 117 -5.03 5.49 17.71
N ASN A 118 -5.69 6.55 18.19
CA ASN A 118 -6.32 6.57 19.51
C ASN A 118 -7.71 5.88 19.55
N GLY A 119 -8.10 5.16 18.49
CA GLY A 119 -9.37 4.44 18.39
C GLY A 119 -10.56 5.23 17.82
N TYR A 120 -10.34 6.49 17.41
CA TYR A 120 -11.38 7.32 16.77
C TYR A 120 -11.22 7.46 15.24
N TYR A 121 -10.10 7.03 14.67
CA TYR A 121 -9.73 7.29 13.28
C TYR A 121 -9.47 5.99 12.51
N SER A 122 -9.42 6.09 11.18
CA SER A 122 -9.38 4.94 10.28
C SER A 122 -7.95 4.59 9.91
N GLU A 123 -7.48 3.44 10.38
CA GLU A 123 -6.11 2.94 10.11
C GLU A 123 -5.95 2.31 8.71
N ARG A 124 -6.82 2.66 7.76
CA ARG A 124 -6.88 2.05 6.42
C ARG A 124 -6.05 2.82 5.41
N VAL A 125 -5.45 2.08 4.49
CA VAL A 125 -4.76 2.62 3.32
C VAL A 125 -5.79 2.81 2.20
N ASP A 126 -5.78 4.00 1.62
CA ASP A 126 -6.54 4.34 0.42
C ASP A 126 -5.71 4.02 -0.83
N LEU A 127 -6.41 3.72 -1.92
CA LEU A 127 -5.80 3.54 -3.24
C LEU A 127 -6.31 4.62 -4.19
N CYS A 128 -5.42 5.49 -4.65
CA CYS A 128 -5.72 6.47 -5.69
C CYS A 128 -5.26 5.95 -7.06
N HIS A 129 -6.08 6.15 -8.10
CA HIS A 129 -5.72 5.86 -9.48
C HIS A 129 -5.79 7.12 -10.34
N GLU A 130 -4.61 7.64 -10.69
CA GLU A 130 -4.49 8.84 -11.50
C GLU A 130 -4.17 8.47 -12.96
N LYS A 131 -4.86 9.12 -13.89
CA LYS A 131 -4.58 9.05 -15.32
C LYS A 131 -3.61 10.17 -15.73
N PRO A 132 -2.82 10.00 -16.81
CA PRO A 132 -1.92 11.01 -17.33
C PRO A 132 -2.58 12.35 -17.67
#